data_AF-A0A5J4P8R0-F1
#
_entry.id   AF-A0A5J4P8R0-F1
#
_cell.length_a   1.000
_cell.length_b   1.000
_cell.length_c   1.000
_cell.angle_alpha   90.00
_cell.angle_beta   90.00
_cell.angle_gamma   90.00
#
_symmetry.space_group_name_H-M   'P 1'
#
loop_
_entity.id
_entity.type
_entity.pdbx_description
1 polymer ?
#
loop_
_entity_poly.entity_id
_entity_poly.type
_entity_poly.pdbx_seq_one_letter_code
_entity_poly.pdbx_strand_id
1 'polypeptide(L)'
;MSYTKTDKVDASLIADFGLSQKPALWQPMSCDYRQLRDLCRERISLKQARSRAKCQLDAMHHSHDKLAGILRIKEEQIALYEKLLP
;
A
#
# COMPACT_ATOMS: atom_id res chain seq x y z
N MET A 1 -32.91 -7.09 -15.07
CA MET A 1 -31.78 -7.69 -14.33
C MET A 1 -32.20 -7.82 -12.87
N SER A 2 -32.42 -9.05 -12.39
CA SER A 2 -32.91 -9.30 -11.03
C SER A 2 -31.78 -9.05 -10.01
N TYR A 3 -32.06 -8.28 -8.96
CA TYR A 3 -31.11 -7.95 -7.91
C TYR A 3 -31.09 -9.09 -6.87
N THR A 4 -30.26 -10.09 -7.10
CA THR A 4 -30.26 -11.37 -6.34
C THR A 4 -29.27 -11.38 -5.18
N LYS A 5 -28.80 -10.22 -4.71
CA LYS A 5 -27.93 -10.11 -3.53
C LYS A 5 -28.80 -9.94 -2.29
N THR A 6 -29.26 -11.04 -1.74
CA THR A 6 -29.98 -11.07 -0.46
C THR A 6 -29.25 -12.03 0.47
N ASP A 7 -29.20 -11.69 1.75
CA ASP A 7 -28.52 -12.50 2.79
C ASP A 7 -28.93 -13.98 2.75
N LYS A 8 -30.22 -14.25 2.49
CA LYS A 8 -30.75 -15.61 2.34
C LYS A 8 -30.13 -16.37 1.17
N VAL A 9 -30.00 -15.72 0.01
CA VAL A 9 -29.40 -16.33 -1.19
C VAL A 9 -27.90 -16.56 -0.96
N ASP A 10 -27.21 -15.59 -0.36
CA ASP A 10 -25.79 -15.69 -0.05
C ASP A 10 -25.50 -16.80 0.97
N ALA A 11 -26.31 -16.92 2.03
CA ALA A 11 -26.20 -17.98 3.03
C ALA A 11 -26.40 -19.38 2.43
N SER A 12 -27.41 -19.53 1.56
CA SER A 12 -27.64 -20.80 0.84
C SER A 12 -26.43 -21.16 -0.02
N LEU A 13 -25.89 -20.19 -0.76
CA LEU A 13 -24.76 -20.40 -1.65
C LEU A 13 -23.48 -20.79 -0.88
N ILE A 14 -23.23 -20.17 0.28
CA ILE A 14 -22.10 -20.50 1.16
C ILE A 14 -22.24 -21.92 1.71
N ALA A 15 -23.44 -22.31 2.14
CA ALA A 15 -23.69 -23.66 2.64
C ALA A 15 -23.47 -24.72 1.55
N ASP A 16 -24.02 -24.49 0.36
CA ASP A 16 -23.86 -25.37 -0.80
C ASP A 16 -22.40 -25.49 -1.21
N PHE A 17 -21.65 -24.39 -1.21
CA PHE A 17 -20.20 -24.38 -1.47
C PHE A 17 -19.42 -25.18 -0.42
N GLY A 18 -19.73 -24.99 0.87
CA GLY A 18 -19.08 -25.71 1.96
C GLY A 18 -19.27 -27.22 1.88
N LEU A 19 -20.48 -27.66 1.48
CA LEU A 19 -20.81 -29.07 1.30
C LEU A 19 -20.18 -29.68 0.05
N SER A 20 -20.24 -28.97 -1.08
CA SER A 20 -19.76 -29.48 -2.38
C SER A 20 -18.24 -29.47 -2.49
N GLN A 21 -17.60 -28.36 -2.11
CA GLN A 21 -16.18 -28.12 -2.37
C GLN A 21 -15.28 -28.51 -1.20
N LYS A 22 -15.84 -28.73 0.00
CA LYS A 22 -15.10 -29.09 1.23
C LYS A 22 -13.78 -28.32 1.37
N PRO A 23 -13.83 -26.97 1.33
CA PRO A 23 -12.62 -26.16 1.29
C PRO A 23 -11.75 -26.43 2.53
N ALA A 24 -10.44 -26.35 2.34
CA ALA A 24 -9.51 -26.43 3.46
C ALA A 24 -9.85 -25.37 4.52
N LEU A 25 -9.68 -25.72 5.79
CA LEU A 25 -9.84 -24.76 6.88
C LEU A 25 -8.88 -23.61 6.67
N TRP A 26 -9.41 -22.39 6.79
CA TRP A 26 -8.59 -21.19 6.72
C TRP A 26 -7.47 -21.28 7.77
N GLN A 27 -6.24 -21.03 7.32
CA GLN A 27 -5.08 -20.95 8.18
C GLN A 27 -4.57 -19.51 8.23
N PRO A 28 -4.10 -19.04 9.39
CA PRO A 28 -3.48 -17.74 9.46
C PRO A 28 -2.21 -17.70 8.60
N MET A 29 -1.90 -16.51 8.09
CA MET A 29 -0.66 -16.26 7.36
C MET A 29 0.55 -16.60 8.23
N SER A 30 1.50 -17.36 7.67
CA SER A 30 2.75 -17.70 8.36
C SER A 30 3.54 -16.44 8.76
N CYS A 31 4.45 -16.58 9.72
CA CYS A 31 5.29 -15.46 10.16
C CYS A 31 6.10 -14.88 8.99
N ASP A 32 6.66 -15.75 8.14
CA ASP A 32 7.51 -15.35 7.01
C ASP A 32 6.70 -14.56 5.97
N TYR A 33 5.49 -15.01 5.65
CA TYR A 33 4.60 -14.29 4.74
C TYR A 33 4.16 -12.94 5.31
N ARG A 34 3.95 -12.86 6.64
CA ARG A 34 3.63 -11.60 7.32
C ARG A 34 4.79 -10.62 7.19
N GLN A 35 6.00 -11.05 7.52
CA GLN A 35 7.22 -10.23 7.40
C GLN A 35 7.44 -9.76 5.97
N LEU A 36 7.31 -10.66 4.98
CA LEU A 36 7.43 -10.30 3.57
C LEU A 36 6.40 -9.24 3.15
N ARG A 37 5.14 -9.42 3.55
CA ARG A 37 4.07 -8.46 3.26
C ARG A 37 4.38 -7.08 3.87
N ASP A 38 4.89 -7.05 5.10
CA ASP A 38 5.18 -5.80 5.81
C ASP A 38 6.36 -5.08 5.14
N LEU A 39 7.41 -5.80 4.74
CA LEU A 39 8.52 -5.26 3.94
C LEU A 39 8.05 -4.71 2.59
N CYS A 40 7.18 -5.45 1.88
CA CYS A 40 6.61 -4.99 0.61
C CYS A 40 5.79 -3.70 0.78
N ARG A 41 4.99 -3.60 1.84
CA ARG A 41 4.21 -2.40 2.17
C ARG A 41 5.11 -1.23 2.47
N GLU A 42 6.16 -1.43 3.27
CA GLU A 42 7.12 -0.39 3.59
C GLU A 42 7.84 0.12 2.33
N ARG A 43 8.26 -0.80 1.45
CA ARG A 43 8.85 -0.44 0.16
C ARG A 43 7.91 0.42 -0.68
N ILE A 44 6.63 0.08 -0.74
CA ILE A 44 5.62 0.87 -1.47
C ILE A 44 5.46 2.26 -0.84
N SER A 45 5.38 2.33 0.49
CA SER A 45 5.29 3.58 1.25
C SER A 45 6.48 4.50 0.95
N LEU A 46 7.70 3.98 1.00
CA LEU A 46 8.93 4.71 0.67
C LEU A 46 8.94 5.21 -0.78
N LYS A 47 8.51 4.39 -1.75
CA LYS A 47 8.38 4.83 -3.15
C LYS A 47 7.43 6.01 -3.29
N GLN A 48 6.28 5.95 -2.64
CA GLN A 48 5.30 7.04 -2.65
C GLN A 48 5.84 8.28 -1.94
N ALA A 49 6.52 8.13 -0.80
CA ALA A 49 7.13 9.22 -0.06
C ALA A 49 8.20 9.95 -0.91
N ARG A 50 9.03 9.20 -1.63
CA ARG A 50 10.00 9.75 -2.59
C ARG A 50 9.31 10.56 -3.67
N SER A 51 8.29 10.00 -4.32
CA SER A 51 7.56 10.73 -5.38
C SER A 51 6.93 12.01 -4.84
N ARG A 52 6.28 11.97 -3.66
CA ARG A 52 5.73 13.16 -3.02
C ARG A 52 6.81 14.20 -2.71
N ALA A 53 7.96 13.79 -2.19
CA ALA A 53 9.05 14.70 -1.87
C ALA A 53 9.62 15.39 -3.13
N LYS A 54 9.75 14.66 -4.25
CA LYS A 54 10.15 15.26 -5.54
C LYS A 54 9.15 16.31 -6.02
N CYS A 55 7.86 15.97 -6.06
CA CYS A 55 6.82 16.93 -6.44
C CYS A 55 6.78 18.16 -5.51
N GLN A 56 7.03 17.98 -4.21
CA GLN A 56 7.14 19.09 -3.26
C GLN A 56 8.35 19.98 -3.57
N LEU A 57 9.51 19.39 -3.86
CA LEU A 57 10.71 20.14 -4.22
C LEU A 57 10.49 20.95 -5.50
N ASP A 58 9.89 20.34 -6.53
CA ASP A 58 9.53 21.03 -7.78
C ASP A 58 8.61 22.23 -7.50
N ALA A 59 7.55 22.02 -6.71
CA ALA A 59 6.65 23.11 -6.31
C ALA A 59 7.35 24.21 -5.49
N MET A 60 8.32 23.84 -4.65
CA MET A 60 9.11 24.79 -3.86
C MET A 60 10.01 25.66 -4.75
N HIS A 61 10.63 25.09 -5.78
CA HIS A 61 11.42 25.84 -6.76
C HIS A 61 10.57 26.84 -7.54
N HIS A 62 9.29 26.54 -7.77
CA HIS A 62 8.36 27.45 -8.45
C HIS A 62 7.66 28.45 -7.50
N SER A 63 7.89 28.36 -6.19
CA SER A 63 7.35 29.31 -5.21
C SER A 63 8.37 30.41 -4.88
N HIS A 64 7.92 31.67 -4.82
CA HIS A 64 8.77 32.79 -4.38
C HIS A 64 9.09 32.66 -2.87
N ASP A 65 10.30 33.05 -2.47
CA ASP A 65 10.77 33.16 -1.06
C ASP A 65 10.98 31.86 -0.25
N LYS A 66 11.39 30.74 -0.85
CA LYS A 66 11.88 29.60 -0.06
C LYS A 66 13.33 29.77 0.37
N LEU A 67 13.56 29.63 1.68
CA LEU A 67 14.90 29.60 2.26
C LEU A 67 15.70 28.42 1.66
N ALA A 68 16.90 28.69 1.14
CA ALA A 68 17.76 27.67 0.51
C ALA A 68 18.01 26.45 1.41
N GLY A 69 18.08 26.64 2.74
CA GLY A 69 18.23 25.53 3.68
C GLY A 69 17.06 24.54 3.66
N ILE A 70 15.83 24.99 3.36
CA ILE A 70 14.66 24.12 3.27
C ILE A 70 14.72 23.26 2.00
N LEU A 71 15.17 23.83 0.89
CA LEU A 71 15.38 23.10 -0.36
C LEU A 71 16.42 21.99 -0.16
N ARG A 72 17.55 22.32 0.47
CA ARG A 72 18.62 21.35 0.80
C ARG A 72 18.11 20.20 1.67
N ILE A 73 17.32 20.50 2.71
CA ILE A 73 16.72 19.45 3.57
C ILE A 73 15.83 18.51 2.73
N LYS A 74 15.07 19.05 1.78
CA LYS A 74 14.24 18.22 0.88
C LYS A 74 15.06 17.39 -0.08
N GLU A 75 16.13 17.92 -0.63
CA GLU A 75 17.08 17.17 -1.47
C GLU A 75 17.71 16.00 -0.70
N GLU A 76 18.19 16.25 0.53
CA GLU A 76 18.74 15.21 1.41
C GLU A 76 17.71 14.14 1.76
N GLN A 77 16.46 14.53 2.01
CA GLN A 77 15.36 13.60 2.25
C GLN A 77 15.10 12.70 1.02
N ILE A 78 15.13 13.26 -0.19
CA ILE A 78 14.98 12.49 -1.43
C ILE A 78 16.14 11.52 -1.61
N ALA A 79 17.39 11.97 -1.40
CA ALA A 79 18.58 11.14 -1.49
C ALA A 79 18.55 9.97 -0.51
N LEU A 80 18.07 10.19 0.72
CA LEU A 80 17.86 9.12 1.69
C LEU A 80 16.86 8.09 1.18
N TYR A 81 15.72 8.52 0.64
CA TYR A 81 14.74 7.59 0.08
C TYR A 81 15.29 6.79 -1.11
N GLU A 82 16.13 7.40 -1.95
CA GLU A 82 16.79 6.71 -3.06
C GLU A 82 17.80 5.68 -2.56
N LYS A 83 18.52 5.96 -1.48
CA LYS A 83 19.42 4.98 -0.84
C LYS A 83 18.68 3.79 -0.22
N LEU A 84 17.50 4.05 0.37
CA LEU A 84 16.69 3.01 1.02
C LEU A 84 15.88 2.15 0.03
N LEU A 85 15.72 2.62 -1.21
CA LEU A 85 15.01 1.91 -2.27
C LEU A 85 16.04 1.30 -3.24
N PRO A 86 16.32 -0.01 -3.17
CA PRO A 86 17.18 -0.68 -4.15
C PRO A 86 16.54 -0.72 -5.55
#